data_AF-A0A355EZ81-F1
#
_entry.id   AF-A0A355EZ81-F1
#
_cell.length_a   1.000
_cell.length_b   1.000
_cell.length_c   1.000
_cell.angle_alpha   90.00
_cell.angle_beta   90.00
_cell.angle_gamma   90.00
#
_symmetry.space_group_name_H-M   'P 1'
#
loop_
_entity.id
_entity.type
_entity.pdbx_description
1 polymer ?
#
loop_
_entity_poly.entity_id
_entity_poly.type
_entity_poly.pdbx_seq_one_letter_code
_entity_poly.pdbx_strand_id
1 'polypeptide(L)'
;FVTAASTPPESAYGFVFHRSRVRVAEGEQVYLGRPWRDHAATIFLESELGAGIHPAGWHNWDRPWSESTSRFFEFHNTGPGADRTARVPWSRELTAAEAERITPVAVLGGWDPTRAAPVPFDPPQVERPAAVPPPARGPTLFLVGDSTMADKPDLAHPERGWGQLFRELVLPPLRVENRAVNGRSTKSFRDEGRWNAILEALTPGDWVLIQFGHNDEKVADPTRFTEPEGAFRANLESFVRETRARGGHPILATPMVRRRFDKHGVFVDSHGEYPRVVREVAATEGVPLLEMEDATRVLVRSSGVEGSKSLFLHFEPGEHPQLPAGLHDDTHLSELGARRIAALAAREMARANLPLVRYLKLDTIVPPAPSWNADLGDGTGPLRGLLYGTAPTV
;
A
#
# COMPACT_ATOMS: atom_id res chain seq x y z
N PHE A 1 0.19 5.11 27.89
CA PHE A 1 -0.47 3.80 27.64
C PHE A 1 0.02 3.28 26.31
N VAL A 2 0.40 2.01 26.21
CA VAL A 2 0.79 1.40 24.94
C VAL A 2 -0.44 1.10 24.08
N THR A 3 -1.57 0.69 24.67
CA THR A 3 -2.82 0.46 23.93
C THR A 3 -4.04 1.16 24.55
N ALA A 4 -5.03 1.43 23.69
CA ALA A 4 -6.40 1.79 24.06
C ALA A 4 -7.38 0.98 23.20
N ALA A 5 -7.73 -0.24 23.64
CA ALA A 5 -8.47 -1.19 22.82
C ALA A 5 -9.98 -0.96 22.83
N SER A 6 -10.63 -1.14 21.68
CA SER A 6 -12.08 -1.03 21.47
C SER A 6 -12.60 -2.25 20.74
N THR A 7 -12.44 -3.41 21.36
CA THR A 7 -12.74 -4.70 20.75
C THR A 7 -14.24 -5.01 20.86
N PRO A 8 -14.92 -5.38 19.75
CA PRO A 8 -16.30 -5.83 19.82
C PRO A 8 -16.44 -7.09 20.72
N PRO A 9 -17.54 -7.24 21.48
CA PRO A 9 -17.74 -8.39 22.37
C PRO A 9 -17.61 -9.75 21.68
N GLU A 10 -18.08 -9.84 20.44
CA GLU A 10 -18.07 -11.05 19.59
C GLU A 10 -16.68 -11.38 19.00
N SER A 11 -15.76 -10.43 19.00
CA SER A 11 -14.41 -10.64 18.47
C SER A 11 -13.54 -11.40 19.48
N ALA A 12 -13.13 -12.61 19.12
CA ALA A 12 -12.26 -13.44 19.96
C ALA A 12 -10.93 -12.74 20.30
N TYR A 13 -10.40 -11.94 19.37
CA TYR A 13 -9.12 -11.25 19.49
C TYR A 13 -9.29 -9.73 19.36
N GLY A 14 -8.46 -8.99 20.08
CA GLY A 14 -8.25 -7.56 19.91
C GLY A 14 -6.84 -7.31 19.38
N PHE A 15 -6.09 -6.43 20.05
CA PHE A 15 -4.68 -6.27 19.72
C PHE A 15 -3.86 -7.48 20.17
N VAL A 16 -3.03 -8.01 19.29
CA VAL A 16 -2.03 -9.05 19.63
C VAL A 16 -0.65 -8.55 19.23
N PHE A 17 0.21 -8.39 20.23
CA PHE A 17 1.64 -8.10 20.09
C PHE A 17 2.37 -9.42 20.25
N HIS A 18 2.89 -9.97 19.16
CA HIS A 18 3.62 -11.24 19.18
C HIS A 18 5.09 -11.00 18.83
N ARG A 19 6.01 -11.51 19.67
CA ARG A 19 7.47 -11.39 19.46
C ARG A 19 7.95 -9.97 19.16
N SER A 20 7.33 -9.01 19.86
CA SER A 20 7.58 -7.58 19.70
C SER A 20 8.53 -7.05 20.79
N ARG A 21 9.09 -5.86 20.60
CA ARG A 21 9.86 -5.16 21.65
C ARG A 21 9.16 -3.87 22.01
N VAL A 22 8.82 -3.71 23.29
CA VAL A 22 8.21 -2.49 23.84
C VAL A 22 9.29 -1.70 24.57
N ARG A 23 9.55 -0.49 24.11
CA ARG A 23 10.50 0.45 24.71
C ARG A 23 9.74 1.65 25.26
N VAL A 24 10.21 2.15 26.39
CA VAL A 24 9.67 3.32 27.08
C VAL A 24 10.85 4.26 27.29
N ALA A 25 10.64 5.55 27.05
CA ALA A 25 11.68 6.54 27.25
C ALA A 25 12.17 6.53 28.70
N GLU A 26 13.45 6.89 28.89
CA GLU A 26 14.05 6.92 30.22
C GLU A 26 13.34 7.93 31.12
N GLY A 27 13.03 7.53 32.36
CA GLY A 27 12.28 8.35 33.32
C GLY A 27 10.75 8.33 33.16
N GLU A 28 10.23 7.75 32.08
CA GLU A 28 8.79 7.63 31.82
C GLU A 28 8.22 6.30 32.34
N GLN A 29 6.94 6.31 32.71
CA GLN A 29 6.19 5.09 33.03
C GLN A 29 4.90 5.01 32.22
N VAL A 30 4.66 3.84 31.62
CA VAL A 30 3.45 3.58 30.84
C VAL A 30 2.84 2.23 31.18
N TYR A 31 1.51 2.17 31.17
CA TYR A 31 0.78 0.91 31.19
C TYR A 31 0.79 0.26 29.81
N LEU A 32 0.82 -1.06 29.74
CA LEU A 32 0.59 -1.91 28.57
C LEU A 32 -0.73 -1.58 27.86
N GLY A 33 -1.76 -1.17 28.61
CA GLY A 33 -3.01 -0.81 27.97
C GLY A 33 -4.12 -0.36 28.89
N ARG A 34 -5.20 0.09 28.25
CA ARG A 34 -6.48 0.42 28.87
C ARG A 34 -7.66 0.09 27.95
N PRO A 35 -8.87 -0.07 28.50
CA PRO A 35 -10.07 -0.12 27.67
C PRO A 35 -10.40 1.28 27.13
N TRP A 36 -10.66 1.39 25.82
CA TRP A 36 -11.37 2.54 25.24
C TRP A 36 -12.89 2.36 25.38
N ARG A 37 -13.38 1.15 25.07
CA ARG A 37 -14.74 0.67 25.33
C ARG A 37 -14.71 -0.59 26.19
N ASP A 38 -15.87 -1.01 26.69
CA ASP A 38 -16.04 -2.30 27.35
C ASP A 38 -15.64 -3.44 26.40
N HIS A 39 -15.28 -4.60 26.96
CA HIS A 39 -14.80 -5.79 26.21
C HIS A 39 -13.46 -5.64 25.48
N ALA A 40 -12.71 -4.57 25.77
CA ALA A 40 -11.38 -4.34 25.23
C ALA A 40 -10.46 -5.56 25.39
N ALA A 41 -9.81 -6.00 24.31
CA ALA A 41 -8.90 -7.13 24.31
C ALA A 41 -7.50 -6.73 23.85
N THR A 42 -6.47 -7.15 24.57
CA THR A 42 -5.06 -6.93 24.22
C THR A 42 -4.20 -8.06 24.77
N ILE A 43 -3.27 -8.56 23.96
CA ILE A 43 -2.35 -9.65 24.31
C ILE A 43 -0.92 -9.23 24.01
N PHE A 44 -0.02 -9.37 24.97
CA PHE A 44 1.44 -9.34 24.75
C PHE A 44 2.00 -10.76 24.89
N LEU A 45 2.47 -11.31 23.78
CA LEU A 45 2.89 -12.70 23.62
C LEU A 45 4.36 -12.76 23.20
N GLU A 46 5.19 -13.47 23.95
CA GLU A 46 6.61 -13.72 23.67
C GLU A 46 7.41 -12.43 23.36
N SER A 47 7.02 -11.32 23.99
CA SER A 47 7.52 -9.98 23.68
C SER A 47 8.49 -9.48 24.75
N GLU A 48 9.43 -8.62 24.38
CA GLU A 48 10.34 -7.99 25.32
C GLU A 48 9.77 -6.66 25.83
N LEU A 49 9.57 -6.53 27.14
CA LEU A 49 9.01 -5.36 27.80
C LEU A 49 10.11 -4.58 28.54
N GLY A 50 10.29 -3.31 28.17
CA GLY A 50 11.29 -2.41 28.76
C GLY A 50 10.94 -1.91 30.17
N ALA A 51 11.93 -1.32 30.87
CA ALA A 51 11.84 -1.02 32.30
C ALA A 51 10.77 0.03 32.67
N GLY A 52 10.33 0.86 31.73
CA GLY A 52 9.27 1.86 31.95
C GLY A 52 7.84 1.30 31.88
N ILE A 53 7.63 -0.02 31.83
CA ILE A 53 6.29 -0.58 31.98
C ILE A 53 5.88 -0.48 33.45
N HIS A 54 4.76 0.21 33.70
CA HIS A 54 4.20 0.37 35.03
C HIS A 54 3.93 -1.01 35.65
N PRO A 55 4.28 -1.28 36.93
CA PRO A 55 4.17 -2.62 37.53
C PRO A 55 2.76 -3.23 37.50
N ALA A 56 1.74 -2.38 37.64
CA ALA A 56 0.34 -2.78 37.49
C ALA A 56 0.00 -3.33 36.08
N GLY A 57 0.79 -2.97 35.06
CA GLY A 57 0.66 -3.38 33.67
C GLY A 57 -0.51 -2.73 32.96
N TRP A 58 -1.70 -2.74 33.55
CA TRP A 58 -2.94 -2.32 32.91
C TRP A 58 -3.70 -1.32 33.78
N HIS A 59 -4.53 -0.49 33.14
CA HIS A 59 -5.38 0.48 33.83
C HIS A 59 -6.81 0.34 33.34
N ASN A 60 -7.77 0.39 34.25
CA ASN A 60 -9.20 0.28 33.93
C ASN A 60 -9.80 1.59 33.37
N TRP A 61 -8.98 2.63 33.22
CA TRP A 61 -9.38 3.97 32.78
C TRP A 61 -10.44 4.61 33.69
N ASP A 62 -10.27 4.45 35.00
CA ASP A 62 -11.18 4.95 36.03
C ASP A 62 -12.61 4.40 35.88
N ARG A 63 -12.72 3.21 35.27
CA ARG A 63 -13.98 2.48 35.04
C ARG A 63 -13.88 1.07 35.63
N PRO A 64 -14.13 0.89 36.94
CA PRO A 64 -14.01 -0.41 37.61
C PRO A 64 -14.87 -1.51 36.97
N TRP A 65 -16.04 -1.16 36.42
CA TRP A 65 -16.89 -2.15 35.73
C TRP A 65 -16.26 -2.73 34.45
N SER A 66 -15.28 -2.04 33.84
CA SER A 66 -14.59 -2.53 32.65
C SER A 66 -13.65 -3.69 32.95
N GLU A 67 -13.25 -3.87 34.22
CA GLU A 67 -12.36 -4.96 34.65
C GLU A 67 -13.00 -6.33 34.44
N SER A 68 -14.32 -6.43 34.59
CA SER A 68 -15.05 -7.70 34.41
C SER A 68 -15.25 -8.09 32.95
N THR A 69 -15.08 -7.15 32.01
CA THR A 69 -15.30 -7.37 30.58
C THR A 69 -14.01 -7.35 29.76
N SER A 70 -12.97 -6.67 30.24
CA SER A 70 -11.68 -6.54 29.55
C SER A 70 -10.91 -7.86 29.52
N ARG A 71 -10.27 -8.12 28.38
CA ARG A 71 -9.48 -9.34 28.11
C ARG A 71 -8.01 -8.97 27.90
N PHE A 72 -7.28 -8.75 29.00
CA PHE A 72 -5.86 -8.40 28.94
C PHE A 72 -4.97 -9.55 29.37
N PHE A 73 -4.11 -9.95 28.44
CA PHE A 73 -3.32 -11.17 28.57
C PHE A 73 -1.83 -10.93 28.30
N GLU A 74 -1.00 -11.67 29.02
CA GLU A 74 0.44 -11.74 28.81
C GLU A 74 0.88 -13.21 28.70
N PHE A 75 1.95 -13.51 27.96
CA PHE A 75 2.55 -14.85 27.96
C PHE A 75 4.02 -14.79 27.56
N HIS A 76 4.88 -15.37 28.39
CA HIS A 76 6.33 -15.52 28.14
C HIS A 76 7.01 -14.23 27.66
N ASN A 77 6.55 -13.09 28.19
CA ASN A 77 7.23 -11.82 27.96
C ASN A 77 8.55 -11.80 28.75
N THR A 78 9.54 -11.11 28.22
CA THR A 78 10.90 -11.03 28.80
C THR A 78 11.31 -9.57 29.00
N GLY A 79 12.41 -9.34 29.73
CA GLY A 79 12.90 -7.99 29.98
C GLY A 79 12.40 -7.37 31.30
N PRO A 80 12.95 -6.21 31.68
CA PRO A 80 12.73 -5.62 33.01
C PRO A 80 11.29 -5.18 33.29
N GLY A 81 10.49 -4.89 32.26
CA GLY A 81 9.07 -4.57 32.40
C GLY A 81 8.13 -5.77 32.42
N ALA A 82 8.66 -6.98 32.26
CA ALA A 82 7.86 -8.21 32.18
C ALA A 82 7.54 -8.84 33.54
N ASP A 83 8.03 -8.29 34.65
CA ASP A 83 7.65 -8.77 35.98
C ASP A 83 6.14 -8.58 36.20
N ARG A 84 5.45 -9.69 36.47
CA ARG A 84 4.00 -9.74 36.63
C ARG A 84 3.54 -9.73 38.10
N THR A 85 4.45 -9.76 39.07
CA THR A 85 4.13 -9.90 40.50
C THR A 85 3.20 -8.80 41.03
N ALA A 86 3.27 -7.60 40.46
CA ALA A 86 2.45 -6.45 40.82
C ALA A 86 1.33 -6.14 39.81
N ARG A 87 1.06 -7.03 38.85
CA ARG A 87 0.01 -6.80 37.84
C ARG A 87 -1.36 -6.72 38.48
N VAL A 88 -2.23 -5.93 37.88
CA VAL A 88 -3.63 -5.87 38.30
C VAL A 88 -4.26 -7.27 38.27
N PRO A 89 -5.11 -7.62 39.27
CA PRO A 89 -5.64 -8.97 39.44
C PRO A 89 -6.62 -9.39 38.35
N TRP A 90 -7.17 -8.43 37.59
CA TRP A 90 -8.09 -8.66 36.48
C TRP A 90 -7.37 -8.85 35.13
N SER A 91 -6.04 -8.79 35.11
CA SER A 91 -5.22 -9.28 33.99
C SER A 91 -4.78 -10.72 34.23
N ARG A 92 -4.45 -11.46 33.17
CA ARG A 92 -4.15 -12.89 33.29
C ARG A 92 -2.95 -13.32 32.45
N GLU A 93 -2.22 -14.32 32.92
CA GLU A 93 -1.26 -15.04 32.07
C GLU A 93 -1.97 -16.12 31.28
N LEU A 94 -1.63 -16.23 29.99
CA LEU A 94 -2.09 -17.37 29.22
C LEU A 94 -1.37 -18.64 29.67
N THR A 95 -2.04 -19.77 29.51
CA THR A 95 -1.38 -21.08 29.50
C THR A 95 -0.71 -21.33 28.16
N ALA A 96 0.24 -22.27 28.10
CA ALA A 96 0.87 -22.66 26.83
C ALA A 96 -0.17 -23.11 25.78
N ALA A 97 -1.18 -23.88 26.18
CA ALA A 97 -2.25 -24.34 25.28
C ALA A 97 -3.18 -23.21 24.79
N GLU A 98 -3.30 -22.10 25.53
CA GLU A 98 -4.01 -20.91 25.05
C GLU A 98 -3.13 -20.10 24.11
N ALA A 99 -1.85 -19.93 24.44
CA ALA A 99 -0.88 -19.23 23.59
C ALA A 99 -0.71 -19.91 22.23
N GLU A 100 -0.65 -21.24 22.18
CA GLU A 100 -0.56 -22.03 20.94
C GLU A 100 -1.74 -21.80 19.99
N ARG A 101 -2.92 -21.47 20.52
CA ARG A 101 -4.12 -21.18 19.72
C ARG A 101 -4.10 -19.77 19.11
N ILE A 102 -3.24 -18.88 19.62
CA ILE A 102 -3.09 -17.51 19.13
C ILE A 102 -2.10 -17.53 17.96
N THR A 103 -2.63 -17.75 16.76
CA THR A 103 -1.87 -17.73 15.52
C THR A 103 -2.28 -16.55 14.65
N PRO A 104 -1.41 -16.05 13.75
CA PRO A 104 -1.78 -15.10 12.70
C PRO A 104 -3.13 -15.41 12.04
N VAL A 105 -3.30 -16.67 11.61
CA VAL A 105 -4.49 -17.14 10.91
C VAL A 105 -5.73 -17.04 11.78
N ALA A 106 -5.64 -17.43 13.06
CA ALA A 106 -6.76 -17.35 13.98
C ALA A 106 -7.13 -15.89 14.31
N VAL A 107 -6.14 -15.03 14.52
CA VAL A 107 -6.35 -13.61 14.85
C VAL A 107 -6.93 -12.84 13.66
N LEU A 108 -6.54 -13.20 12.44
CA LEU A 108 -6.96 -12.56 11.20
C LEU A 108 -8.20 -13.22 10.55
N GLY A 109 -8.96 -14.02 11.30
CA GLY A 109 -10.21 -14.59 10.79
C GLY A 109 -10.05 -15.57 9.62
N GLY A 110 -8.96 -16.35 9.61
CA GLY A 110 -8.66 -17.33 8.58
C GLY A 110 -7.70 -16.85 7.49
N TRP A 111 -7.36 -15.56 7.46
CA TRP A 111 -6.34 -15.04 6.55
C TRP A 111 -4.93 -15.38 7.06
N ASP A 112 -4.16 -16.10 6.25
CA ASP A 112 -2.78 -16.45 6.55
C ASP A 112 -1.83 -15.55 5.73
N PRO A 113 -1.20 -14.54 6.34
CA PRO A 113 -0.28 -13.64 5.65
C PRO A 113 1.08 -14.29 5.36
N THR A 114 1.32 -15.51 5.85
CA THR A 114 2.52 -16.31 5.60
C THR A 114 2.29 -17.40 4.55
N ARG A 115 1.03 -17.70 4.22
CA ARG A 115 0.67 -18.52 3.07
C ARG A 115 1.10 -17.76 1.81
N ALA A 116 2.05 -18.33 1.07
CA ALA A 116 2.19 -17.99 -0.33
C ALA A 116 0.80 -18.09 -0.98
N ALA A 117 0.47 -17.11 -1.83
CA ALA A 117 -0.77 -17.12 -2.60
C ALA A 117 -1.00 -18.53 -3.19
N PRO A 118 -2.24 -19.06 -3.15
CA PRO A 118 -2.50 -20.39 -3.65
C PRO A 118 -2.15 -20.43 -5.15
N VAL A 119 -1.43 -21.51 -5.50
CA VAL A 119 -0.79 -21.84 -6.78
C VAL A 119 0.53 -21.09 -7.06
N PRO A 120 1.70 -21.77 -7.01
CA PRO A 120 2.86 -21.31 -7.75
C PRO A 120 2.45 -21.24 -9.22
N PHE A 121 2.57 -20.08 -9.86
CA PHE A 121 2.67 -20.04 -11.31
C PHE A 121 3.87 -20.93 -11.67
N ASP A 122 3.59 -22.14 -12.15
CA ASP A 122 4.58 -22.94 -12.84
C ASP A 122 4.62 -22.34 -14.24
N PRO A 123 5.63 -21.49 -14.57
CA PRO A 123 5.71 -20.95 -15.91
C PRO A 123 5.74 -22.14 -16.88
N PRO A 124 5.05 -22.09 -18.03
CA PRO A 124 5.30 -23.07 -19.07
C PRO A 124 6.82 -23.14 -19.25
N GLN A 125 7.37 -24.36 -19.21
CA GLN A 125 8.78 -24.63 -19.46
C GLN A 125 9.05 -24.25 -20.92
N VAL A 126 9.20 -22.95 -21.17
CA VAL A 126 9.76 -22.42 -22.39
C VAL A 126 11.23 -22.73 -22.27
N GLU A 127 11.73 -23.61 -23.15
CA GLU A 127 13.16 -23.85 -23.31
C GLU A 127 13.88 -22.50 -23.26
N ARG A 128 14.75 -22.33 -22.27
CA ARG A 128 15.53 -21.10 -22.10
C ARG A 128 16.27 -20.85 -23.43
N PRO A 129 15.97 -19.77 -24.16
CA PRO A 129 16.92 -19.29 -25.15
C PRO A 129 18.22 -19.02 -24.41
N ALA A 130 19.35 -19.32 -25.06
CA ALA A 130 20.68 -19.10 -24.51
C ALA A 130 20.74 -17.74 -23.80
N ALA A 131 21.25 -17.74 -22.57
CA ALA A 131 21.30 -16.57 -21.71
C ALA A 131 21.94 -15.39 -22.47
N VAL A 132 21.12 -14.40 -22.83
CA VAL A 132 21.62 -13.12 -23.30
C VAL A 132 22.38 -12.51 -22.12
N PRO A 133 23.67 -12.17 -22.26
CA PRO A 133 24.42 -11.54 -21.18
C PRO A 133 23.71 -10.24 -20.78
N PRO A 134 23.67 -9.89 -19.48
CA PRO A 134 23.06 -8.65 -19.05
C PRO A 134 23.73 -7.47 -19.78
N PRO A 135 22.96 -6.48 -20.26
CA PRO A 135 23.53 -5.36 -20.98
C PRO A 135 24.59 -4.65 -20.11
N ALA A 136 25.65 -4.15 -20.75
CA ALA A 136 26.75 -3.44 -20.07
C ALA A 136 26.29 -2.14 -19.35
N ARG A 137 25.05 -1.70 -19.59
CA ARG A 137 24.32 -0.64 -18.87
C ARG A 137 23.08 -1.28 -18.23
N GLY A 138 22.71 -0.88 -17.01
CA GLY A 138 21.52 -1.43 -16.33
C GLY A 138 20.21 -1.26 -17.13
N PRO A 139 19.15 -1.97 -16.75
CA PRO A 139 17.89 -1.99 -17.50
C PRO A 139 17.20 -0.62 -17.48
N THR A 140 16.36 -0.37 -18.48
CA THR A 140 15.39 0.73 -18.51
C THR A 140 14.02 0.21 -18.03
N LEU A 141 13.36 0.97 -17.16
CA LEU A 141 11.95 0.83 -16.84
C LEU A 141 11.16 1.91 -17.61
N PHE A 142 10.37 1.48 -18.59
CA PHE A 142 9.43 2.34 -19.30
C PHE A 142 8.12 2.42 -18.51
N LEU A 143 7.66 3.64 -18.21
CA LEU A 143 6.36 3.87 -17.58
C LEU A 143 5.35 4.28 -18.65
N VAL A 144 4.22 3.57 -18.73
CA VAL A 144 3.21 3.71 -19.77
C VAL A 144 1.86 3.95 -19.13
N GLY A 145 1.23 5.09 -19.43
CA GLY A 145 -0.04 5.45 -18.84
C GLY A 145 -0.58 6.81 -19.25
N ASP A 146 -1.41 7.38 -18.38
CA ASP A 146 -2.20 8.59 -18.62
C ASP A 146 -1.67 9.84 -17.86
N SER A 147 -2.53 10.86 -17.67
CA SER A 147 -2.16 12.11 -17.00
C SER A 147 -1.70 11.92 -15.55
N THR A 148 -2.21 10.90 -14.85
CA THR A 148 -1.85 10.64 -13.45
C THR A 148 -0.39 10.20 -13.30
N MET A 149 0.20 9.63 -14.37
CA MET A 149 1.58 9.16 -14.41
C MET A 149 2.51 10.12 -15.15
N ALA A 150 2.02 10.84 -16.16
CA ALA A 150 2.81 11.63 -17.11
C ALA A 150 3.58 12.81 -16.52
N ASP A 151 4.74 13.12 -17.11
CA ASP A 151 5.56 14.29 -16.75
C ASP A 151 4.81 15.62 -16.99
N LYS A 152 4.96 16.54 -16.05
CA LYS A 152 4.46 17.91 -16.10
C LYS A 152 5.66 18.87 -16.18
N PRO A 153 6.00 19.37 -17.38
CA PRO A 153 7.22 20.15 -17.58
C PRO A 153 7.10 21.58 -17.06
N ASP A 154 5.88 22.13 -17.01
CA ASP A 154 5.63 23.41 -16.36
C ASP A 154 5.64 23.21 -14.84
N LEU A 155 6.78 23.52 -14.22
CA LEU A 155 6.95 23.41 -12.78
C LEU A 155 6.20 24.51 -12.02
N ALA A 156 5.80 25.60 -12.68
CA ALA A 156 4.98 26.63 -12.05
C ALA A 156 3.55 26.15 -11.83
N HIS A 157 3.04 25.23 -12.65
CA HIS A 157 1.76 24.56 -12.40
C HIS A 157 1.91 23.52 -11.26
N PRO A 158 0.95 23.36 -10.33
CA PRO A 158 1.11 22.50 -9.17
C PRO A 158 0.95 20.99 -9.47
N GLU A 159 0.46 20.64 -10.66
CA GLU A 159 0.26 19.25 -11.07
C GLU A 159 1.56 18.49 -11.28
N ARG A 160 1.61 17.24 -10.80
CA ARG A 160 2.70 16.30 -11.09
C ARG A 160 2.13 14.92 -11.40
N GLY A 161 2.74 14.19 -12.34
CA GLY A 161 2.45 12.77 -12.50
C GLY A 161 3.25 11.94 -11.50
N TRP A 162 2.70 10.84 -10.98
CA TRP A 162 3.46 10.00 -10.05
C TRP A 162 4.69 9.37 -10.72
N GLY A 163 4.62 9.06 -12.03
CA GLY A 163 5.77 8.56 -12.79
C GLY A 163 6.90 9.59 -12.93
N GLN A 164 6.57 10.89 -12.88
CA GLN A 164 7.54 11.98 -12.86
C GLN A 164 8.41 11.89 -11.60
N LEU A 165 7.76 11.74 -10.45
CA LEU A 165 8.40 11.76 -9.14
C LEU A 165 8.94 10.38 -8.72
N PHE A 166 8.47 9.30 -9.35
CA PHE A 166 9.02 7.95 -9.18
C PHE A 166 10.52 7.89 -9.46
N ARG A 167 11.03 8.72 -10.39
CA ARG A 167 12.46 8.80 -10.71
C ARG A 167 13.34 9.14 -9.51
N GLU A 168 12.81 9.86 -8.53
CA GLU A 168 13.55 10.25 -7.34
C GLU A 168 13.87 9.06 -6.42
N LEU A 169 13.05 8.01 -6.50
CA LEU A 169 13.19 6.77 -5.76
C LEU A 169 14.16 5.78 -6.42
N VAL A 170 14.67 6.07 -7.63
CA VAL A 170 15.48 5.13 -8.41
C VAL A 170 16.98 5.39 -8.23
N LEU A 171 17.74 4.30 -8.11
CA LEU A 171 19.19 4.26 -8.05
C LEU A 171 19.77 3.71 -9.37
N PRO A 172 20.93 4.22 -9.82
CA PRO A 172 21.68 3.58 -10.89
C PRO A 172 22.02 2.12 -10.54
N PRO A 173 22.16 1.23 -11.55
CA PRO A 173 22.14 1.51 -12.98
C PRO A 173 20.74 1.46 -13.64
N LEU A 174 19.65 1.33 -12.87
CA LEU A 174 18.29 1.41 -13.41
C LEU A 174 18.02 2.80 -13.97
N ARG A 175 17.45 2.87 -15.17
CA ARG A 175 16.96 4.11 -15.78
C ARG A 175 15.43 4.08 -15.83
N VAL A 176 14.80 5.24 -15.73
CA VAL A 176 13.34 5.37 -15.89
C VAL A 176 13.01 6.30 -17.05
N GLU A 177 12.27 5.76 -18.01
CA GLU A 177 11.69 6.52 -19.12
C GLU A 177 10.18 6.62 -18.94
N ASN A 178 9.70 7.76 -18.43
CA ASN A 178 8.27 8.01 -18.34
C ASN A 178 7.72 8.36 -19.74
N ARG A 179 6.97 7.44 -20.33
CA ARG A 179 6.30 7.58 -21.63
C ARG A 179 4.80 7.78 -21.48
N ALA A 180 4.29 7.96 -20.26
CA ALA A 180 2.89 8.28 -20.02
C ALA A 180 2.54 9.67 -20.56
N VAL A 181 1.29 9.83 -21.01
CA VAL A 181 0.84 11.07 -21.66
C VAL A 181 -0.58 11.43 -21.23
N ASN A 182 -0.81 12.71 -20.98
CA ASN A 182 -2.10 13.23 -20.53
C ASN A 182 -3.26 12.79 -21.43
N GLY A 183 -4.35 12.33 -20.81
CA GLY A 183 -5.59 11.99 -21.50
C GLY A 183 -5.54 10.74 -22.39
N ARG A 184 -4.47 9.93 -22.33
CA ARG A 184 -4.39 8.70 -23.12
C ARG A 184 -5.11 7.55 -22.44
N SER A 185 -5.73 6.72 -23.27
CA SER A 185 -6.33 5.43 -22.95
C SER A 185 -5.51 4.33 -23.63
N THR A 186 -5.81 3.06 -23.37
CA THR A 186 -5.15 1.95 -24.08
C THR A 186 -5.28 2.10 -25.61
N LYS A 187 -6.44 2.54 -26.09
CA LYS A 187 -6.71 2.78 -27.52
C LYS A 187 -5.94 3.97 -28.08
N SER A 188 -6.14 5.16 -27.52
CA SER A 188 -5.50 6.37 -28.07
C SER A 188 -3.98 6.32 -27.98
N PHE A 189 -3.41 5.65 -26.98
CA PHE A 189 -1.97 5.44 -26.87
C PHE A 189 -1.41 4.60 -28.04
N ARG A 190 -2.19 3.62 -28.53
CA ARG A 190 -1.84 2.81 -29.70
C ARG A 190 -2.07 3.56 -30.99
N ASP A 191 -3.25 4.17 -31.15
CA ASP A 191 -3.64 4.90 -32.37
C ASP A 191 -2.67 6.04 -32.69
N GLU A 192 -2.12 6.70 -31.67
CA GLU A 192 -1.13 7.77 -31.81
C GLU A 192 0.31 7.26 -32.04
N GLY A 193 0.53 5.95 -32.19
CA GLY A 193 1.85 5.36 -32.44
C GLY A 193 2.82 5.39 -31.26
N ARG A 194 2.35 5.78 -30.06
CA ARG A 194 3.22 5.90 -28.86
C ARG A 194 3.73 4.55 -28.40
N TRP A 195 2.89 3.53 -28.52
CA TRP A 195 3.31 2.16 -28.24
C TRP A 195 4.41 1.68 -29.19
N ASN A 196 4.30 1.98 -30.48
CA ASN A 196 5.34 1.61 -31.46
C ASN A 196 6.69 2.25 -31.11
N ALA A 197 6.69 3.52 -30.70
CA ALA A 197 7.89 4.22 -30.25
C ALA A 197 8.51 3.64 -28.97
N ILE A 198 7.74 2.91 -28.14
CA ILE A 198 8.28 2.15 -27.01
C ILE A 198 8.91 0.86 -27.52
N LEU A 199 8.22 0.10 -28.35
CA LEU A 199 8.75 -1.14 -28.91
C LEU A 199 10.07 -0.92 -29.65
N GLU A 200 10.20 0.18 -30.41
CA GLU A 200 11.44 0.58 -31.10
C GLU A 200 12.59 0.92 -30.16
N ALA A 201 12.30 1.49 -28.99
CA ALA A 201 13.31 1.85 -27.99
C ALA A 201 13.65 0.70 -27.02
N LEU A 202 12.78 -0.31 -26.93
CA LEU A 202 12.89 -1.41 -25.98
C LEU A 202 14.03 -2.36 -26.35
N THR A 203 14.87 -2.68 -25.37
CA THR A 203 15.95 -3.68 -25.51
C THR A 203 15.70 -4.90 -24.60
N PRO A 204 16.23 -6.09 -24.93
CA PRO A 204 16.06 -7.27 -24.08
C PRO A 204 16.55 -7.04 -22.64
N GLY A 205 15.71 -7.39 -21.67
CA GLY A 205 15.95 -7.17 -20.24
C GLY A 205 15.37 -5.87 -19.67
N ASP A 206 14.87 -4.97 -20.51
CA ASP A 206 14.12 -3.80 -20.08
C ASP A 206 12.74 -4.18 -19.53
N TRP A 207 12.12 -3.27 -18.78
CA TRP A 207 10.83 -3.45 -18.13
C TRP A 207 9.81 -2.43 -18.64
N VAL A 208 8.54 -2.82 -18.72
CA VAL A 208 7.46 -1.93 -19.16
C VAL A 208 6.31 -2.01 -18.16
N LEU A 209 6.11 -0.94 -17.38
CA LEU A 209 5.00 -0.80 -16.44
C LEU A 209 3.83 -0.09 -17.11
N ILE A 210 2.69 -0.78 -17.19
CA ILE A 210 1.50 -0.35 -17.94
C ILE A 210 0.35 -0.08 -16.96
N GLN A 211 -0.15 1.16 -16.94
CA GLN A 211 -1.29 1.58 -16.11
C GLN A 211 -2.26 2.45 -16.92
N PHE A 212 -3.48 1.97 -17.14
CA PHE A 212 -4.57 2.68 -17.83
C PHE A 212 -5.91 2.45 -17.12
N GLY A 213 -6.98 3.10 -17.62
CA GLY A 213 -8.33 2.99 -17.07
C GLY A 213 -9.10 4.32 -17.07
N HIS A 214 -8.48 5.42 -16.61
CA HIS A 214 -9.18 6.72 -16.42
C HIS A 214 -9.84 7.28 -17.68
N ASN A 215 -9.23 7.03 -18.84
CA ASN A 215 -9.69 7.53 -20.12
C ASN A 215 -10.40 6.47 -20.95
N ASP A 216 -10.14 5.19 -20.66
CA ASP A 216 -10.80 4.04 -21.28
C ASP A 216 -12.29 4.00 -20.92
N GLU A 217 -12.66 4.44 -19.71
CA GLU A 217 -14.06 4.50 -19.24
C GLU A 217 -14.92 5.64 -19.84
N LYS A 218 -14.33 6.53 -20.66
CA LYS A 218 -15.03 7.72 -21.18
C LYS A 218 -15.93 7.37 -22.36
N VAL A 219 -17.06 6.72 -22.11
CA VAL A 219 -18.05 6.28 -23.12
C VAL A 219 -18.42 7.39 -24.13
N ALA A 220 -18.50 8.64 -23.69
CA ALA A 220 -18.82 9.79 -24.54
C ALA A 220 -17.69 10.22 -25.50
N ASP A 221 -16.47 9.71 -25.32
CA ASP A 221 -15.30 10.03 -26.16
C ASP A 221 -14.83 8.76 -26.89
N PRO A 222 -15.33 8.49 -28.11
CA PRO A 222 -15.02 7.27 -28.85
C PRO A 222 -13.55 7.18 -29.28
N THR A 223 -12.79 8.29 -29.24
CA THR A 223 -11.35 8.26 -29.52
C THR A 223 -10.56 7.64 -28.38
N ARG A 224 -11.15 7.58 -27.18
CA ARG A 224 -10.51 7.05 -25.97
C ARG A 224 -11.20 5.82 -25.41
N PHE A 225 -12.52 5.75 -25.51
CA PHE A 225 -13.32 4.67 -24.94
C PHE A 225 -12.86 3.30 -25.39
N THR A 226 -12.75 2.36 -24.44
CA THR A 226 -12.59 0.94 -24.72
C THR A 226 -13.44 0.14 -23.75
N GLU A 227 -14.31 -0.74 -24.26
CA GLU A 227 -15.11 -1.60 -23.38
C GLU A 227 -14.19 -2.51 -22.53
N PRO A 228 -14.46 -2.69 -21.21
CA PRO A 228 -13.58 -3.43 -20.30
C PRO A 228 -13.22 -4.83 -20.80
N GLU A 229 -14.22 -5.65 -21.11
CA GLU A 229 -14.02 -7.03 -21.60
C GLU A 229 -13.68 -7.11 -23.09
N GLY A 230 -13.81 -6.00 -23.82
CA GLY A 230 -13.55 -5.92 -25.24
C GLY A 230 -12.17 -5.33 -25.54
N ALA A 231 -12.16 -4.13 -26.12
CA ALA A 231 -10.95 -3.48 -26.60
C ALA A 231 -9.93 -3.20 -25.47
N PHE A 232 -10.37 -2.96 -24.23
CA PHE A 232 -9.45 -2.69 -23.11
C PHE A 232 -8.61 -3.92 -22.79
N ARG A 233 -9.26 -5.06 -22.52
CA ARG A 233 -8.62 -6.37 -22.32
C ARG A 233 -7.67 -6.71 -23.47
N ALA A 234 -8.17 -6.66 -24.71
CA ALA A 234 -7.39 -7.03 -25.89
C ALA A 234 -6.14 -6.16 -26.07
N ASN A 235 -6.22 -4.86 -25.72
CA ASN A 235 -5.06 -3.98 -25.74
C ASN A 235 -4.04 -4.32 -24.65
N LEU A 236 -4.48 -4.63 -23.42
CA LEU A 236 -3.58 -5.04 -22.33
C LEU A 236 -2.83 -6.34 -22.67
N GLU A 237 -3.55 -7.35 -23.16
CA GLU A 237 -2.97 -8.62 -23.62
C GLU A 237 -1.96 -8.38 -24.76
N SER A 238 -2.29 -7.48 -25.68
CA SER A 238 -1.38 -7.10 -26.78
C SER A 238 -0.13 -6.39 -26.28
N PHE A 239 -0.25 -5.45 -25.33
CA PHE A 239 0.92 -4.80 -24.72
C PHE A 239 1.84 -5.81 -24.04
N VAL A 240 1.29 -6.77 -23.31
CA VAL A 240 2.05 -7.85 -22.65
C VAL A 240 2.78 -8.71 -23.69
N ARG A 241 2.06 -9.21 -24.69
CA ARG A 241 2.61 -10.06 -25.76
C ARG A 241 3.71 -9.35 -26.54
N GLU A 242 3.48 -8.10 -26.92
CA GLU A 242 4.40 -7.30 -27.73
C GLU A 242 5.67 -6.91 -26.96
N THR A 243 5.55 -6.63 -25.65
CA THR A 243 6.70 -6.42 -24.77
C THR A 243 7.57 -7.68 -24.70
N ARG A 244 6.96 -8.84 -24.47
CA ARG A 244 7.66 -10.14 -24.43
C ARG A 244 8.35 -10.46 -25.76
N ALA A 245 7.70 -10.17 -26.89
CA ALA A 245 8.26 -10.39 -28.23
C ALA A 245 9.54 -9.58 -28.49
N ARG A 246 9.80 -8.51 -27.73
CA ARG A 246 11.04 -7.71 -27.78
C ARG A 246 12.05 -8.08 -26.68
N GLY A 247 11.78 -9.13 -25.91
CA GLY A 247 12.63 -9.55 -24.78
C GLY A 247 12.49 -8.67 -23.54
N GLY A 248 11.47 -7.82 -23.48
CA GLY A 248 11.16 -7.01 -22.30
C GLY A 248 10.27 -7.74 -21.29
N HIS A 249 10.19 -7.17 -20.09
CA HIS A 249 9.41 -7.70 -18.96
C HIS A 249 8.21 -6.79 -18.67
N PRO A 250 6.99 -7.19 -19.05
CA PRO A 250 5.78 -6.40 -18.78
C PRO A 250 5.37 -6.51 -17.30
N ILE A 251 4.87 -5.40 -16.76
CA ILE A 251 4.20 -5.29 -15.46
C ILE A 251 2.88 -4.58 -15.70
N LEU A 252 1.79 -5.12 -15.18
CA LEU A 252 0.50 -4.44 -15.19
C LEU A 252 0.27 -3.73 -13.85
N ALA A 253 -0.45 -2.61 -13.89
CA ALA A 253 -0.93 -1.92 -12.71
C ALA A 253 -2.40 -1.53 -12.90
N THR A 254 -3.23 -1.80 -11.89
CA THR A 254 -4.60 -1.28 -11.86
C THR A 254 -4.59 0.25 -11.88
N PRO A 255 -5.63 0.96 -12.38
CA PRO A 255 -5.68 2.41 -12.26
C PRO A 255 -5.67 2.84 -10.79
N MET A 256 -4.98 3.94 -10.48
CA MET A 256 -5.14 4.59 -9.17
C MET A 256 -6.55 5.17 -9.02
N VAL A 257 -7.04 5.31 -7.79
CA VAL A 257 -8.39 5.85 -7.54
C VAL A 257 -8.50 7.35 -7.76
N ARG A 258 -9.70 7.82 -8.10
CA ARG A 258 -10.05 9.25 -7.95
C ARG A 258 -10.43 9.56 -6.51
N ARG A 259 -10.31 10.83 -6.12
CA ARG A 259 -10.87 11.35 -4.87
C ARG A 259 -12.39 11.48 -5.00
N ARG A 260 -13.14 10.43 -4.68
CA ARG A 260 -14.60 10.48 -4.72
C ARG A 260 -15.19 10.03 -3.40
N PHE A 261 -16.07 10.86 -2.85
CA PHE A 261 -16.84 10.60 -1.66
C PHE A 261 -18.31 10.90 -1.90
N ASP A 262 -19.20 10.16 -1.25
CA ASP A 262 -20.62 10.47 -1.23
C ASP A 262 -20.94 11.62 -0.25
N LYS A 263 -22.23 11.99 -0.15
CA LYS A 263 -22.70 13.05 0.76
C LYS A 263 -22.48 12.77 2.25
N HIS A 264 -22.16 11.52 2.61
CA HIS A 264 -21.86 11.09 3.97
C HIS A 264 -20.35 10.99 4.23
N GLY A 265 -19.51 11.32 3.25
CA GLY A 265 -18.06 11.21 3.35
C GLY A 265 -17.53 9.79 3.19
N VAL A 266 -18.34 8.87 2.65
CA VAL A 266 -17.92 7.50 2.34
C VAL A 266 -17.26 7.46 0.98
N PHE A 267 -16.09 6.82 0.89
CA PHE A 267 -15.35 6.70 -0.37
C PHE A 267 -16.13 5.87 -1.40
N VAL A 268 -16.09 6.28 -2.68
CA VAL A 268 -16.81 5.63 -3.78
C VAL A 268 -15.85 5.35 -4.94
N ASP A 269 -15.78 4.10 -5.39
CA ASP A 269 -14.96 3.73 -6.54
C ASP A 269 -15.43 4.39 -7.84
N SER A 270 -14.49 4.72 -8.72
CA SER A 270 -14.76 5.49 -9.94
C SER A 270 -14.54 4.73 -11.24
N HIS A 271 -13.93 3.54 -11.20
CA HIS A 271 -13.40 2.86 -12.38
C HIS A 271 -14.10 1.54 -12.72
N GLY A 272 -15.25 1.24 -12.11
CA GLY A 272 -16.08 0.07 -12.45
C GLY A 272 -15.27 -1.23 -12.65
N GLU A 273 -15.42 -1.87 -13.81
CA GLU A 273 -14.83 -3.18 -14.11
C GLU A 273 -13.34 -3.13 -14.53
N TYR A 274 -12.79 -1.96 -14.84
CA TYR A 274 -11.43 -1.85 -15.40
C TYR A 274 -10.35 -2.45 -14.47
N PRO A 275 -10.34 -2.17 -13.15
CA PRO A 275 -9.39 -2.81 -12.23
C PRO A 275 -9.50 -4.34 -12.20
N ARG A 276 -10.72 -4.89 -12.26
CA ARG A 276 -10.94 -6.35 -12.33
C ARG A 276 -10.32 -6.92 -13.60
N VAL A 277 -10.55 -6.30 -14.75
CA VAL A 277 -9.96 -6.76 -16.03
C VAL A 277 -8.43 -6.73 -15.97
N VAL A 278 -7.82 -5.69 -15.41
CA VAL A 278 -6.36 -5.63 -15.26
C VAL A 278 -5.85 -6.81 -14.41
N ARG A 279 -6.51 -7.11 -13.28
CA ARG A 279 -6.17 -8.26 -12.42
C ARG A 279 -6.25 -9.58 -13.17
N GLU A 280 -7.33 -9.78 -13.91
CA GLU A 280 -7.55 -11.01 -14.66
C GLU A 280 -6.56 -11.19 -15.80
N VAL A 281 -6.24 -10.13 -16.55
CA VAL A 281 -5.20 -10.18 -17.59
C VAL A 281 -3.84 -10.46 -16.94
N ALA A 282 -3.51 -9.81 -15.82
CA ALA A 282 -2.24 -10.05 -15.14
C ALA A 282 -2.08 -11.51 -14.69
N ALA A 283 -3.14 -12.08 -14.11
CA ALA A 283 -3.18 -13.47 -13.68
C ALA A 283 -3.11 -14.45 -14.87
N THR A 284 -3.92 -14.22 -15.91
CA THR A 284 -3.99 -15.08 -17.10
C THR A 284 -2.67 -15.09 -17.87
N GLU A 285 -2.07 -13.91 -18.04
CA GLU A 285 -0.80 -13.77 -18.75
C GLU A 285 0.40 -14.15 -17.89
N GLY A 286 0.25 -14.35 -16.58
CA GLY A 286 1.35 -14.64 -15.66
C GLY A 286 2.37 -13.49 -15.58
N VAL A 287 1.89 -12.24 -15.52
CA VAL A 287 2.73 -11.05 -15.36
C VAL A 287 2.57 -10.45 -13.97
N PRO A 288 3.60 -9.80 -13.41
CA PRO A 288 3.47 -9.11 -12.14
C PRO A 288 2.39 -8.02 -12.18
N LEU A 289 1.70 -7.86 -11.06
CA LEU A 289 0.66 -6.87 -10.86
C LEU A 289 1.02 -5.91 -9.72
N LEU A 290 0.95 -4.61 -9.99
CA LEU A 290 0.91 -3.58 -8.95
C LEU A 290 -0.56 -3.24 -8.65
N GLU A 291 -1.01 -3.53 -7.42
CA GLU A 291 -2.38 -3.27 -6.94
C GLU A 291 -2.55 -1.81 -6.49
N MET A 292 -2.38 -0.90 -7.45
CA MET A 292 -2.42 0.53 -7.21
C MET A 292 -3.81 1.04 -6.82
N GLU A 293 -4.89 0.42 -7.30
CA GLU A 293 -6.26 0.80 -6.94
C GLU A 293 -6.46 0.64 -5.43
N ASP A 294 -6.14 -0.53 -4.88
CA ASP A 294 -6.31 -0.79 -3.46
C ASP A 294 -5.36 0.05 -2.59
N ALA A 295 -4.09 0.12 -2.98
CA ALA A 295 -3.10 0.92 -2.27
C ALA A 295 -3.50 2.41 -2.19
N THR A 296 -4.00 2.97 -3.29
CA THR A 296 -4.44 4.37 -3.34
C THR A 296 -5.81 4.59 -2.70
N ARG A 297 -6.73 3.61 -2.76
CA ARG A 297 -7.99 3.61 -2.00
C ARG A 297 -7.73 3.73 -0.50
N VAL A 298 -6.83 2.92 0.03
CA VAL A 298 -6.46 2.97 1.46
C VAL A 298 -5.93 4.36 1.82
N LEU A 299 -5.00 4.91 1.01
CA LEU A 299 -4.46 6.25 1.23
C LEU A 299 -5.57 7.30 1.26
N VAL A 300 -6.38 7.40 0.20
CA VAL A 300 -7.42 8.43 0.07
C VAL A 300 -8.49 8.29 1.15
N ARG A 301 -8.96 7.07 1.42
CA ARG A 301 -9.96 6.79 2.45
C ARG A 301 -9.45 7.15 3.85
N SER A 302 -8.22 6.79 4.17
CA SER A 302 -7.64 7.06 5.50
C SER A 302 -7.40 8.55 5.76
N SER A 303 -7.16 9.34 4.72
CA SER A 303 -7.05 10.80 4.81
C SER A 303 -8.40 11.50 4.97
N GLY A 304 -9.52 10.82 4.70
CA GLY A 304 -10.86 11.39 4.74
C GLY A 304 -11.11 12.48 3.68
N VAL A 305 -12.30 13.07 3.69
CA VAL A 305 -12.74 14.06 2.68
C VAL A 305 -11.79 15.26 2.64
N GLU A 306 -11.55 15.90 3.79
CA GLU A 306 -10.72 17.11 3.84
C GLU A 306 -9.23 16.82 3.71
N GLY A 307 -8.70 15.83 4.45
CA GLY A 307 -7.28 15.51 4.41
C GLY A 307 -6.80 14.95 3.07
N SER A 308 -7.68 14.34 2.27
CA SER A 308 -7.31 13.86 0.93
C SER A 308 -7.16 15.00 -0.10
N LYS A 309 -7.70 16.21 0.14
CA LYS A 309 -7.59 17.33 -0.81
C LYS A 309 -6.14 17.65 -1.16
N SER A 310 -5.22 17.59 -0.19
CA SER A 310 -3.79 17.89 -0.41
C SER A 310 -3.07 16.90 -1.34
N LEU A 311 -3.67 15.73 -1.63
CA LEU A 311 -3.14 14.76 -2.58
C LEU A 311 -3.51 15.10 -4.03
N PHE A 312 -4.53 15.95 -4.24
CA PHE A 312 -5.06 16.31 -5.55
C PHE A 312 -4.97 17.83 -5.75
N LEU A 313 -5.46 18.33 -6.89
CA LEU A 313 -5.47 19.77 -7.16
C LEU A 313 -6.74 20.41 -6.58
N HIS A 314 -6.66 20.82 -5.32
CA HIS A 314 -7.70 21.58 -4.63
C HIS A 314 -7.10 22.91 -4.18
N PHE A 315 -7.50 23.99 -4.86
CA PHE A 315 -7.07 25.35 -4.60
C PHE A 315 -8.28 26.28 -4.68
N GLU A 316 -8.48 27.10 -3.67
CA GLU A 316 -9.46 28.18 -3.68
C GLU A 316 -8.97 29.35 -4.55
N PRO A 317 -9.87 30.24 -5.02
CA PRO A 317 -9.48 31.42 -5.78
C PRO A 317 -8.41 32.26 -5.06
N GLY A 318 -7.29 32.52 -5.75
CA GLY A 318 -6.18 33.30 -5.23
C GLY A 318 -5.12 32.54 -4.43
N GLU A 319 -5.30 31.25 -4.14
CA GLU A 319 -4.31 30.45 -3.39
C GLU A 319 -3.07 30.07 -4.20
N HIS A 320 -3.19 29.99 -5.53
CA HIS A 320 -2.08 29.60 -6.40
C HIS A 320 -1.95 30.52 -7.63
N PRO A 321 -0.76 31.08 -7.94
CA PRO A 321 -0.60 32.06 -9.02
C PRO A 321 -1.00 31.58 -10.41
N GLN A 322 -0.78 30.29 -10.72
CA GLN A 322 -1.18 29.69 -11.99
C GLN A 322 -2.66 29.27 -12.04
N LEU A 323 -3.38 29.30 -10.91
CA LEU A 323 -4.79 28.93 -10.78
C LEU A 323 -5.58 30.07 -10.12
N PRO A 324 -5.63 31.28 -10.73
CA PRO A 324 -6.21 32.45 -10.08
C PRO A 324 -7.71 32.31 -9.78
N ALA A 325 -8.43 31.48 -10.55
CA ALA A 325 -9.84 31.17 -10.34
C ALA A 325 -10.07 29.99 -9.36
N GLY A 326 -9.00 29.42 -8.80
CA GLY A 326 -9.07 28.16 -8.07
C GLY A 326 -9.23 26.95 -9.01
N LEU A 327 -9.14 25.75 -8.45
CA LEU A 327 -9.33 24.48 -9.14
C LEU A 327 -9.73 23.41 -8.11
N HIS A 328 -10.81 22.68 -8.36
CA HIS A 328 -11.21 21.50 -7.59
C HIS A 328 -11.21 20.28 -8.52
N ASP A 329 -10.08 19.58 -8.58
CA ASP A 329 -9.87 18.41 -9.40
C ASP A 329 -9.60 17.19 -8.52
N ASP A 330 -10.40 16.15 -8.70
CA ASP A 330 -10.35 14.90 -7.93
C ASP A 330 -9.60 13.76 -8.64
N THR A 331 -8.93 14.06 -9.76
CA THR A 331 -8.17 13.08 -10.57
C THR A 331 -6.69 13.44 -10.61
N HIS A 332 -6.35 14.71 -10.86
CA HIS A 332 -4.97 15.13 -11.05
C HIS A 332 -4.29 15.42 -9.72
N LEU A 333 -3.00 15.06 -9.65
CA LEU A 333 -2.25 15.00 -8.40
C LEU A 333 -1.49 16.29 -8.15
N SER A 334 -1.49 16.72 -6.89
CA SER A 334 -0.48 17.67 -6.40
C SER A 334 0.90 17.00 -6.38
N GLU A 335 1.96 17.78 -6.17
CA GLU A 335 3.28 17.21 -5.93
C GLU A 335 3.30 16.22 -4.76
N LEU A 336 2.63 16.54 -3.64
CA LEU A 336 2.52 15.64 -2.49
C LEU A 336 1.82 14.33 -2.88
N GLY A 337 0.70 14.40 -3.60
CA GLY A 337 -0.02 13.21 -4.06
C GLY A 337 0.82 12.34 -4.99
N ALA A 338 1.48 12.95 -5.96
CA ALA A 338 2.38 12.25 -6.88
C ALA A 338 3.53 11.54 -6.15
N ARG A 339 4.15 12.17 -5.13
CA ARG A 339 5.18 11.52 -4.29
C ARG A 339 4.62 10.33 -3.53
N ARG A 340 3.43 10.49 -2.92
CA ARG A 340 2.79 9.41 -2.15
C ARG A 340 2.42 8.22 -3.03
N ILE A 341 1.92 8.46 -4.24
CA ILE A 341 1.55 7.40 -5.18
C ILE A 341 2.80 6.74 -5.79
N ALA A 342 3.85 7.50 -6.10
CA ALA A 342 5.13 6.94 -6.52
C ALA A 342 5.73 5.99 -5.46
N ALA A 343 5.65 6.38 -4.19
CA ALA A 343 6.04 5.55 -3.06
C ALA A 343 5.19 4.27 -2.96
N LEU A 344 3.88 4.34 -3.18
CA LEU A 344 3.01 3.16 -3.21
C LEU A 344 3.39 2.22 -4.37
N ALA A 345 3.68 2.75 -5.56
CA ALA A 345 4.14 1.95 -6.69
C ALA A 345 5.44 1.20 -6.36
N ALA A 346 6.43 1.86 -5.76
CA ALA A 346 7.67 1.22 -5.32
C ALA A 346 7.43 0.13 -4.26
N ARG A 347 6.48 0.33 -3.33
CA ARG A 347 6.08 -0.70 -2.35
C ARG A 347 5.37 -1.88 -3.01
N GLU A 348 4.52 -1.64 -3.99
CA GLU A 348 3.88 -2.69 -4.78
C GLU A 348 4.91 -3.50 -5.58
N MET A 349 5.94 -2.85 -6.13
CA MET A 349 7.05 -3.54 -6.79
C MET A 349 7.80 -4.46 -5.79
N ALA A 350 7.97 -4.02 -4.54
CA ALA A 350 8.54 -4.82 -3.46
C ALA A 350 7.65 -6.00 -3.07
N ARG A 351 6.34 -5.76 -2.93
CA ARG A 351 5.33 -6.79 -2.63
C ARG A 351 5.30 -7.87 -3.71
N ALA A 352 5.40 -7.47 -4.97
CA ALA A 352 5.48 -8.36 -6.13
C ALA A 352 6.86 -9.02 -6.31
N ASN A 353 7.82 -8.80 -5.40
CA ASN A 353 9.18 -9.33 -5.43
C ASN A 353 9.91 -9.08 -6.76
N LEU A 354 9.73 -7.89 -7.33
CA LEU A 354 10.36 -7.56 -8.61
C LEU A 354 11.88 -7.42 -8.46
N PRO A 355 12.68 -7.96 -9.39
CA PRO A 355 14.14 -7.80 -9.36
C PRO A 355 14.60 -6.34 -9.34
N LEU A 356 13.79 -5.42 -9.89
CA LEU A 356 14.02 -3.97 -9.92
C LEU A 356 14.10 -3.33 -8.53
N VAL A 357 13.54 -3.96 -7.50
CA VAL A 357 13.49 -3.43 -6.13
C VAL A 357 14.88 -3.13 -5.57
N ARG A 358 15.91 -3.88 -6.00
CA ARG A 358 17.31 -3.63 -5.61
C ARG A 358 17.84 -2.26 -6.04
N TYR A 359 17.15 -1.60 -6.98
CA TYR A 359 17.48 -0.28 -7.50
C TYR A 359 16.53 0.80 -6.97
N LEU A 360 15.75 0.53 -5.91
CA LEU A 360 14.83 1.48 -5.30
C LEU A 360 15.33 1.91 -3.92
N LYS A 361 15.21 3.21 -3.61
CA LYS A 361 15.47 3.80 -2.29
C LYS A 361 14.31 3.53 -1.32
N LEU A 362 14.02 2.26 -1.04
CA LEU A 362 12.87 1.88 -0.19
C LEU A 362 12.98 2.40 1.25
N ASP A 363 14.20 2.62 1.73
CA ASP A 363 14.51 3.24 3.02
C ASP A 363 14.07 4.71 3.11
N THR A 364 14.02 5.41 1.97
CA THR A 364 13.53 6.80 1.89
C THR A 364 12.01 6.90 1.79
N ILE A 365 11.33 5.77 1.58
CA ILE A 365 9.87 5.73 1.52
C ILE A 365 9.35 5.70 2.95
N VAL A 366 8.94 6.87 3.44
CA VAL A 366 8.17 6.96 4.68
C VAL A 366 6.90 6.13 4.48
N PRO A 367 6.70 5.01 5.21
CA PRO A 367 5.44 4.28 5.12
C PRO A 367 4.30 5.28 5.36
N PRO A 368 3.13 5.15 4.69
CA PRO A 368 1.98 5.96 5.06
C PRO A 368 1.85 5.85 6.57
N ALA A 369 1.67 6.99 7.23
CA ALA A 369 1.41 6.98 8.66
C ALA A 369 0.34 5.90 8.86
N PRO A 370 0.56 4.91 9.77
CA PRO A 370 -0.51 3.98 10.08
C PRO A 370 -1.77 4.81 10.30
N SER A 371 -2.93 4.37 9.81
CA SER A 371 -4.20 5.09 10.00
C SER A 371 -4.64 5.22 11.47
N TRP A 372 -3.69 4.98 12.38
CA TRP A 372 -3.73 5.01 13.82
C TRP A 372 -2.40 5.63 14.24
N ASN A 373 -2.45 6.80 14.83
CA ASN A 373 -1.30 7.50 15.41
C ASN A 373 -0.58 6.55 16.39
N ALA A 374 0.57 6.00 15.99
CA ALA A 374 1.50 5.32 16.86
C ALA A 374 2.91 5.65 16.34
N ASP A 375 3.35 6.84 16.71
CA ASP A 375 4.76 7.18 16.74
C ASP A 375 5.47 6.18 17.66
N LEU A 376 6.28 5.30 17.06
CA LEU A 376 7.24 4.45 17.75
C LEU A 376 8.49 4.34 16.88
N GLY A 377 9.33 5.38 16.90
CA GLY A 377 10.76 5.16 16.69
C GLY A 377 11.61 6.41 16.47
N ASP A 378 12.67 6.52 17.26
CA ASP A 378 14.04 6.18 16.84
C ASP A 378 14.83 5.65 18.08
N GLY A 379 15.96 4.98 17.97
CA GLY A 379 16.76 4.77 16.79
C GLY A 379 17.61 3.51 16.92
N THR A 380 18.09 3.12 15.74
CA THR A 380 19.22 2.20 15.51
C THR A 380 18.93 0.68 15.51
N GLY A 381 17.79 0.26 14.92
CA GLY A 381 17.58 -1.02 14.22
C GLY A 381 17.65 -2.36 15.01
N PRO A 382 17.48 -3.53 14.35
CA PRO A 382 16.58 -3.82 13.23
C PRO A 382 15.17 -4.15 13.75
N LEU A 383 14.15 -3.61 13.08
CA LEU A 383 12.73 -3.85 13.33
C LEU A 383 12.37 -5.34 13.31
N ARG A 384 11.64 -5.78 14.34
CA ARG A 384 10.76 -6.96 14.29
C ARG A 384 9.43 -6.55 14.91
N GLY A 385 8.49 -6.11 14.09
CA GLY A 385 7.12 -5.82 14.52
C GLY A 385 6.17 -6.93 14.09
N LEU A 386 5.08 -7.12 14.84
CA LEU A 386 3.79 -7.52 14.27
C LEU A 386 2.63 -7.11 15.22
N LEU A 387 1.70 -6.31 14.70
CA LEU A 387 0.46 -5.87 15.33
C LEU A 387 -0.70 -6.44 14.50
N TYR A 388 -1.58 -7.26 15.10
CA TYR A 388 -2.81 -7.71 14.48
C TYR A 388 -4.04 -7.04 15.12
N GLY A 389 -5.04 -6.70 14.29
CA GLY A 389 -6.36 -6.28 14.74
C GLY A 389 -7.39 -6.41 13.61
N THR A 390 -8.57 -6.91 13.93
CA THR A 390 -9.75 -6.89 13.06
C THR A 390 -10.37 -5.49 13.11
N ALA A 391 -10.43 -4.79 11.97
CA ALA A 391 -11.24 -3.58 11.88
C ALA A 391 -12.72 -3.96 12.04
N PRO A 392 -13.55 -3.18 12.75
CA PRO A 392 -14.99 -3.36 12.71
C PRO A 392 -15.47 -3.08 11.29
N THR A 393 -16.23 -4.02 10.73
CA THR A 393 -17.12 -3.74 9.58
C THR A 393 -18.11 -2.68 10.02
N VAL A 394 -18.07 -1.51 9.38
CA VAL A 394 -19.17 -0.53 9.37
C VAL A 394 -19.63 -0.41 7.94
#